data_AF-A0A3D2MXN9-F1
#
_entry.id   AF-A0A3D2MXN9-F1
#
_cell.length_a   1.000
_cell.length_b   1.000
_cell.length_c   1.000
_cell.angle_alpha   90.00
_cell.angle_beta   90.00
_cell.angle_gamma   90.00
#
_symmetry.space_group_name_H-M   'P 1'
#
loop_
_entity.id
_entity.type
_entity.pdbx_description
1 polymer ?
#
loop_
_entity_poly.entity_id
_entity_poly.type
_entity_poly.pdbx_seq_one_letter_code
_entity_poly.pdbx_strand_id
1 'polypeptide(L)'
;DGDVIRQSLRRSTHDQYLKELEHQGLTFTCVCTRTSLGSLGQCEADCSSRRHRTGSVRFKVPDDLPNILDDLILGSRVTPRLPANFVIRRRDGLIAYQLATAVDDLDELYTHVIRGADLLESGYRQMAIQSALGRQSPRYGHIPILYDQQGNKLSKQTGAAPVDIQTPDQNLKFALRFLNQSTALSDTSSVRDILEHAIDHWNPKAIAPPEV
;
A
#
# COMPACT_ATOMS: atom_id res chain seq x y z
N ASP A 1 13.96 -12.06 -11.48
CA ASP A 1 13.88 -12.03 -10.01
C ASP A 1 15.26 -11.91 -9.40
N GLY A 2 15.35 -11.35 -8.20
CA GLY A 2 16.59 -11.17 -7.43
C GLY A 2 16.40 -11.59 -5.98
N ASP A 3 17.33 -11.20 -5.12
CA ASP A 3 17.30 -11.56 -3.70
C ASP A 3 16.14 -10.91 -2.95
N VAL A 4 15.71 -11.56 -1.86
CA VAL A 4 14.66 -11.02 -0.98
C VAL A 4 15.17 -9.78 -0.26
N ILE A 5 14.48 -8.66 -0.48
CA ILE A 5 14.76 -7.39 0.17
C ILE A 5 14.03 -7.33 1.51
N ARG A 6 14.76 -6.92 2.55
CA ARG A 6 14.23 -6.77 3.91
C ARG A 6 14.27 -5.31 4.32
N GLN A 7 13.12 -4.70 4.56
CA GLN A 7 13.02 -3.29 4.98
C GLN A 7 13.78 -3.00 6.28
N SER A 8 13.92 -3.99 7.17
CA SER A 8 14.73 -3.87 8.39
C SER A 8 16.20 -3.54 8.12
N LEU A 9 16.71 -3.88 6.93
CA LEU A 9 18.09 -3.61 6.49
C LEU A 9 18.21 -2.31 5.68
N ARG A 10 17.09 -1.64 5.37
CA ARG A 10 17.06 -0.43 4.53
C ARG A 10 16.93 0.88 5.33
N ARG A 11 17.06 0.82 6.65
CA ARG A 11 16.86 1.99 7.52
C ARG A 11 17.71 3.20 7.12
N SER A 12 18.98 2.99 6.78
CA SER A 12 19.87 4.07 6.33
C SER A 12 19.37 4.74 5.05
N THR A 13 18.82 3.96 4.12
CA THR A 13 18.22 4.46 2.87
C THR A 13 16.98 5.28 3.18
N HIS A 14 16.09 4.78 4.03
CA HIS A 14 14.90 5.53 4.45
C HIS A 14 15.25 6.84 5.16
N ASP A 15 16.28 6.84 6.00
CA ASP A 15 16.77 8.05 6.67
C ASP A 15 17.38 9.06 5.69
N GLN A 16 17.98 8.62 4.57
CA GLN A 16 18.48 9.51 3.52
C GLN A 16 17.34 10.24 2.81
N TYR A 17 16.32 9.50 2.35
CA TYR A 17 15.13 10.10 1.73
C TYR A 17 14.37 11.00 2.69
N LEU A 18 14.30 10.65 3.97
CA LEU A 18 13.71 11.52 4.99
C LEU A 18 14.46 12.85 5.11
N LYS A 19 15.80 12.83 5.10
CA LYS A 19 16.62 14.06 5.11
C LYS A 19 16.43 14.88 3.86
N GLU A 20 16.27 14.25 2.70
CA GLU A 20 15.98 14.95 1.45
C GLU A 20 14.65 15.71 1.55
N LEU A 21 13.59 15.05 1.99
CA LEU A 21 12.30 15.70 2.23
C LEU A 21 12.37 16.80 3.29
N GLU A 22 13.18 16.61 4.35
CA GLU A 22 13.46 17.64 5.37
C GLU A 22 14.14 18.87 4.74
N HIS A 23 15.16 18.69 3.90
CA HIS A 23 15.85 19.79 3.21
C HIS A 23 14.94 20.55 2.24
N GLN A 24 13.98 19.87 1.61
CA GLN A 24 12.98 20.49 0.76
C GLN A 24 11.87 21.22 1.56
N GLY A 25 11.88 21.16 2.89
CA GLY A 25 10.85 21.77 3.73
C GLY A 25 9.49 21.05 3.68
N LEU A 26 9.49 19.79 3.23
CA LEU A 26 8.29 18.95 3.06
C LEU A 26 8.02 18.09 4.29
N THR A 27 8.60 18.41 5.43
CA THR A 27 8.36 17.71 6.68
C THR A 27 8.21 18.66 7.85
N PHE A 28 7.58 18.18 8.92
CA PHE A 28 7.53 18.89 10.20
C PHE A 28 7.45 17.92 11.37
N THR A 29 7.89 18.39 12.54
CA THR A 29 7.79 17.65 13.80
C THR A 29 6.43 17.87 14.44
N CYS A 30 5.76 16.78 14.81
CA CYS A 30 4.42 16.82 15.39
C CYS A 30 4.39 16.19 16.78
N VAL A 31 3.77 16.91 17.72
CA VAL A 31 3.62 16.53 19.14
C VAL A 31 2.24 16.00 19.50
N CYS A 32 1.28 16.00 18.55
CA CYS A 32 -0.07 15.48 18.74
C CYS A 32 -0.08 14.06 19.32
N THR A 33 -1.01 13.81 20.23
CA THR A 33 -1.32 12.47 20.75
C THR A 33 -2.27 11.76 19.78
N ARG A 34 -2.42 10.43 19.93
CA ARG A 34 -3.36 9.68 19.09
C ARG A 34 -4.79 10.21 19.17
N THR A 35 -5.20 10.70 20.34
CA THR A 35 -6.54 11.27 20.58
C THR A 35 -6.75 12.64 19.93
N SER A 36 -5.69 13.35 19.57
CA SER A 36 -5.77 14.68 18.95
C SER A 36 -5.53 14.66 17.43
N LEU A 37 -5.41 13.48 16.83
CA LEU A 37 -5.24 13.34 15.38
C LEU A 37 -6.61 13.22 14.71
N GLY A 38 -6.67 13.64 13.44
CA GLY A 38 -7.85 13.44 12.62
C GLY A 38 -8.14 11.97 12.36
N SER A 39 -9.29 11.69 11.73
CA SER A 39 -9.80 10.33 11.53
C SER A 39 -8.86 9.41 10.72
N LEU A 40 -7.97 9.96 9.89
CA LEU A 40 -6.98 9.22 9.10
C LEU A 40 -5.57 9.29 9.72
N GLY A 41 -5.47 9.73 10.98
CA GLY A 41 -4.21 9.87 11.70
C GLY A 41 -3.38 11.10 11.29
N GLN A 42 -3.94 12.03 10.52
CA GLN A 42 -3.32 13.29 10.11
C GLN A 42 -3.24 14.29 11.28
N CYS A 43 -2.23 15.17 11.24
CA CYS A 43 -2.19 16.32 12.14
C CYS A 43 -3.10 17.43 11.61
N GLU A 44 -4.10 17.81 12.41
CA GLU A 44 -5.06 18.90 12.12
C GLU A 44 -4.80 20.17 12.95
N ALA A 45 -3.83 20.08 13.88
CA ALA A 45 -3.36 21.23 14.65
C ALA A 45 -2.33 22.05 13.85
N ASP A 46 -1.82 23.12 14.45
CA ASP A 46 -0.82 24.03 13.85
C ASP A 46 0.64 23.56 14.05
N CYS A 47 0.89 22.26 14.22
CA CYS A 47 2.25 21.72 14.41
C CYS A 47 3.18 22.02 13.24
N SER A 48 2.65 22.15 12.01
CA SER A 48 3.44 22.52 10.82
C SER A 48 3.94 23.97 10.85
N SER A 49 3.26 24.83 11.61
CA SER A 49 3.59 26.25 11.79
C SER A 49 4.52 26.50 12.99
N ARG A 50 4.79 25.48 13.80
CA ARG A 50 5.58 25.57 15.03
C ARG A 50 6.86 24.74 14.93
N ARG A 51 7.91 25.17 15.63
CA ARG A 51 9.16 24.41 15.74
C ARG A 51 9.15 23.56 17.00
N HIS A 52 8.99 22.25 16.83
CA HIS A 52 9.08 21.27 17.91
C HIS A 52 10.40 20.50 17.87
N ARG A 53 11.02 20.30 19.03
CA ARG A 53 12.31 19.58 19.13
C ARG A 53 12.15 18.06 19.04
N THR A 54 11.06 17.52 19.59
CA THR A 54 10.81 16.08 19.65
C THR A 54 9.38 15.78 19.22
N GLY A 55 9.16 14.61 18.61
CA GLY A 55 7.86 14.22 18.08
C GLY A 55 7.96 13.20 16.95
N SER A 56 6.83 12.87 16.35
CA SER A 56 6.81 12.15 15.07
C SER A 56 7.17 13.11 13.94
N VAL A 57 7.81 12.64 12.88
CA VAL A 57 7.95 13.41 11.64
C VAL A 57 6.79 13.11 10.72
N ARG A 58 6.19 14.16 10.20
CA ARG A 58 5.07 14.11 9.27
C ARG A 58 5.46 14.71 7.95
N PHE A 59 4.89 14.15 6.89
CA PHE A 59 5.01 14.70 5.55
C PHE A 59 4.06 15.89 5.42
N LYS A 60 4.62 17.06 5.09
CA LYS A 60 3.86 18.26 4.75
C LYS A 60 3.46 18.14 3.30
N VAL A 61 2.20 17.78 3.08
CA VAL A 61 1.64 17.55 1.75
C VAL A 61 1.57 18.89 0.99
N PRO A 62 2.17 19.00 -0.22
CA PRO A 62 1.97 20.13 -1.12
C PRO A 62 0.51 20.27 -1.57
N ASP A 63 0.09 21.50 -1.89
CA ASP A 63 -1.30 21.80 -2.29
C ASP A 63 -1.64 21.28 -3.70
N ASP A 64 -0.64 20.98 -4.52
CA ASP A 64 -0.75 20.63 -5.95
C ASP A 64 -0.63 19.12 -6.23
N LEU A 65 -0.86 18.27 -5.22
CA LEU A 65 -0.72 16.83 -5.40
C LEU A 65 -1.84 16.20 -6.24
N PRO A 66 -1.54 15.08 -6.94
CA PRO A 66 -2.55 14.32 -7.64
C PRO A 66 -3.64 13.81 -6.68
N ASN A 67 -4.90 14.16 -6.97
CA ASN A 67 -6.08 13.59 -6.32
C ASN A 67 -6.67 12.41 -7.11
N ILE A 68 -6.07 12.06 -8.25
CA ILE A 68 -6.50 10.99 -9.13
C ILE A 68 -5.46 9.87 -9.11
N LEU A 69 -5.93 8.63 -8.96
CA LEU A 69 -5.15 7.42 -9.12
C LEU A 69 -5.81 6.58 -10.23
N ASP A 70 -5.10 6.45 -11.35
CA ASP A 70 -5.52 5.62 -12.48
C ASP A 70 -5.22 4.15 -12.20
N ASP A 71 -6.16 3.49 -11.53
CA ASP A 71 -6.00 2.10 -11.10
C ASP A 71 -6.25 1.10 -12.24
N LEU A 72 -5.43 0.06 -12.31
CA LEU A 72 -5.51 -0.99 -13.32
C LEU A 72 -6.74 -1.90 -13.18
N ILE A 73 -7.33 -1.98 -11.97
CA ILE A 73 -8.42 -2.88 -11.63
C ILE A 73 -9.68 -2.09 -11.26
N LEU A 74 -9.53 -1.08 -10.41
CA LEU A 74 -10.65 -0.22 -10.03
C LEU A 74 -11.05 0.75 -11.16
N GLY A 75 -10.13 1.02 -12.09
CA GLY A 75 -10.22 2.18 -12.98
C GLY A 75 -9.84 3.47 -12.26
N SER A 76 -9.98 4.61 -12.94
CA SER A 76 -9.64 5.91 -12.36
C SER A 76 -10.45 6.18 -11.08
N ARG A 77 -9.76 6.56 -10.01
CA ARG A 77 -10.35 6.90 -8.72
C ARG A 77 -9.88 8.28 -8.31
N VAL A 78 -10.84 9.12 -7.95
CA VAL A 78 -10.60 10.43 -7.37
C VAL A 78 -10.82 10.32 -5.88
N THR A 79 -9.83 10.71 -5.07
CA THR A 79 -10.08 10.82 -3.63
C THR A 79 -10.80 12.13 -3.33
N PRO A 80 -11.92 12.11 -2.59
CA PRO A 80 -12.59 13.33 -2.15
C PRO A 80 -11.79 14.05 -1.06
N ARG A 81 -10.80 13.37 -0.46
CA ARG A 81 -9.94 13.92 0.58
C ARG A 81 -8.49 13.63 0.25
N LEU A 82 -7.78 14.65 -0.21
CA LEU A 82 -6.34 14.57 -0.41
C LEU A 82 -5.62 14.07 0.86
N PRO A 83 -4.55 13.29 0.71
CA PRO A 83 -3.64 13.02 1.80
C PRO A 83 -3.25 14.31 2.51
N ALA A 84 -3.21 14.29 3.84
CA ALA A 84 -2.76 15.44 4.61
C ALA A 84 -1.86 14.98 5.75
N ASN A 85 -0.74 15.68 5.97
CA ASN A 85 0.02 15.71 7.22
C ASN A 85 0.19 14.34 7.90
N PHE A 86 0.50 13.29 7.14
CA PHE A 86 0.56 11.92 7.63
C PHE A 86 1.96 11.58 8.13
N VAL A 87 2.07 10.59 9.01
CA VAL A 87 3.34 10.20 9.63
C VAL A 87 4.26 9.50 8.63
N ILE A 88 5.53 9.91 8.60
CA ILE A 88 6.62 9.26 7.83
C ILE A 88 7.74 8.73 8.74
N ARG A 89 7.88 9.27 9.95
CA ARG A 89 8.65 8.67 11.06
C ARG A 89 7.86 8.76 12.34
N ARG A 90 7.64 7.63 12.99
CA ARG A 90 6.94 7.55 14.28
C ARG A 90 7.76 8.21 15.39
N ARG A 91 7.09 8.53 16.51
CA ARG A 91 7.74 9.14 17.69
C ARG A 91 8.80 8.25 18.33
N ASP A 92 8.63 6.93 18.23
CA ASP A 92 9.61 5.92 18.68
C ASP A 92 10.77 5.73 17.68
N GLY A 93 10.83 6.52 16.61
CA GLY A 93 11.92 6.50 15.63
C GLY A 93 11.77 5.47 14.51
N LEU A 94 10.70 4.65 14.52
CA LEU A 94 10.43 3.72 13.44
C LEU A 94 9.97 4.46 12.17
N ILE A 95 10.52 4.07 11.02
CA ILE A 95 10.05 4.54 9.71
C ILE A 95 8.62 4.07 9.49
N ALA A 96 7.75 4.97 9.06
CA ALA A 96 6.36 4.62 8.79
C ALA A 96 6.24 3.92 7.43
N TYR A 97 5.26 3.03 7.33
CA TYR A 97 4.95 2.26 6.12
C TYR A 97 4.86 3.13 4.85
N GLN A 98 4.31 4.35 4.97
CA GLN A 98 4.13 5.25 3.84
C GLN A 98 5.46 5.68 3.22
N LEU A 99 6.47 6.02 4.04
CA LEU A 99 7.80 6.38 3.53
C LEU A 99 8.56 5.15 3.04
N ALA A 100 8.59 4.09 3.84
CA ALA A 100 9.35 2.88 3.49
C ALA A 100 8.89 2.30 2.15
N THR A 101 7.58 2.14 1.95
CA THR A 101 7.03 1.57 0.70
C THR A 101 7.24 2.50 -0.48
N ALA A 102 6.97 3.81 -0.32
CA ALA A 102 7.13 4.77 -1.41
C ALA A 102 8.57 4.79 -1.94
N VAL A 103 9.56 4.76 -1.05
CA VAL A 103 10.99 4.76 -1.37
C VAL A 103 11.43 3.43 -1.96
N ASP A 104 11.05 2.31 -1.32
CA ASP A 104 11.49 1.00 -1.78
C ASP A 104 10.92 0.67 -3.17
N ASP A 105 9.67 1.07 -3.46
CA ASP A 105 9.08 0.92 -4.80
C ASP A 105 9.88 1.68 -5.88
N LEU A 106 10.41 2.87 -5.53
CA LEU A 106 11.21 3.69 -6.45
C LEU A 106 12.62 3.13 -6.65
N ASP A 107 13.29 2.75 -5.56
CA ASP A 107 14.67 2.24 -5.61
C ASP A 107 14.75 0.92 -6.37
N GLU A 108 13.74 0.05 -6.20
CA GLU A 108 13.65 -1.23 -6.89
C GLU A 108 13.03 -1.13 -8.30
N LEU A 109 12.72 0.10 -8.74
CA LEU A 109 12.20 0.40 -10.08
C LEU A 109 10.94 -0.41 -10.41
N TYR A 110 10.08 -0.66 -9.42
CA TYR A 110 8.82 -1.35 -9.68
C TYR A 110 7.97 -0.51 -10.64
N THR A 111 7.44 -1.17 -11.67
CA THR A 111 6.61 -0.53 -12.69
C THR A 111 5.12 -0.67 -12.41
N HIS A 112 4.75 -1.74 -11.71
CA HIS A 112 3.38 -2.10 -11.37
C HIS A 112 3.31 -2.60 -9.93
N VAL A 113 2.44 -2.01 -9.12
CA VAL A 113 2.19 -2.42 -7.74
C VAL A 113 0.77 -2.99 -7.65
N ILE A 114 0.66 -4.32 -7.52
CA ILE A 114 -0.62 -5.04 -7.41
C ILE A 114 -0.81 -5.50 -5.96
N ARG A 115 -1.86 -5.03 -5.29
CA ARG A 115 -2.10 -5.31 -3.85
C ARG A 115 -3.58 -5.19 -3.48
N GLY A 116 -3.92 -5.52 -2.24
CA GLY A 116 -5.30 -5.42 -1.75
C GLY A 116 -5.87 -4.00 -1.76
N ALA A 117 -7.17 -3.86 -2.09
CA ALA A 117 -7.88 -2.58 -2.17
C ALA A 117 -8.00 -1.81 -0.85
N ASP A 118 -7.75 -2.45 0.28
CA ASP A 118 -7.62 -1.78 1.58
C ASP A 118 -6.42 -0.82 1.65
N LEU A 119 -5.48 -0.93 0.72
CA LEU A 119 -4.31 -0.06 0.62
C LEU A 119 -4.48 1.08 -0.40
N LEU A 120 -5.66 1.27 -0.98
CA LEU A 120 -5.93 2.35 -1.94
C LEU A 120 -5.56 3.73 -1.39
N GLU A 121 -6.00 4.03 -0.16
CA GLU A 121 -5.67 5.29 0.53
C GLU A 121 -4.17 5.47 0.78
N SER A 122 -3.44 4.37 0.94
CA SER A 122 -1.98 4.43 1.04
C SER A 122 -1.33 4.69 -0.32
N GLY A 123 -1.97 4.30 -1.42
CA GLY A 123 -1.57 4.66 -2.79
C GLY A 123 -1.42 6.17 -2.95
N TYR A 124 -2.45 6.96 -2.63
CA TYR A 124 -2.37 8.42 -2.72
C TYR A 124 -1.25 9.01 -1.84
N ARG A 125 -1.07 8.50 -0.62
CA ARG A 125 0.03 8.92 0.28
C ARG A 125 1.42 8.60 -0.26
N GLN A 126 1.57 7.46 -0.93
CA GLN A 126 2.85 7.03 -1.49
C GLN A 126 3.16 7.80 -2.78
N MET A 127 2.16 7.99 -3.64
CA MET A 127 2.26 8.87 -4.82
C MET A 127 2.65 10.30 -4.43
N ALA A 128 2.09 10.82 -3.34
CA ALA A 128 2.45 12.13 -2.78
C ALA A 128 3.95 12.25 -2.48
N ILE A 129 4.52 11.25 -1.80
CA ILE A 129 5.95 11.21 -1.47
C ILE A 129 6.78 11.09 -2.75
N GLN A 130 6.41 10.19 -3.66
CA GLN A 130 7.15 9.95 -4.90
C GLN A 130 7.17 11.19 -5.79
N SER A 131 6.03 11.88 -5.92
CA SER A 131 5.91 13.16 -6.63
C SER A 131 6.79 14.24 -6.01
N ALA A 132 6.81 14.35 -4.68
CA ALA A 132 7.68 15.28 -3.97
C ALA A 132 9.18 15.00 -4.18
N LEU A 133 9.55 13.72 -4.33
CA LEU A 133 10.91 13.32 -4.70
C LEU A 133 11.21 13.53 -6.20
N GLY A 134 10.28 14.09 -6.97
CA GLY A 134 10.43 14.31 -8.41
C GLY A 134 10.45 13.01 -9.21
N ARG A 135 9.83 11.94 -8.71
CA ARG A 135 9.84 10.61 -9.33
C ARG A 135 8.45 10.19 -9.75
N GLN A 136 8.37 9.54 -10.91
CA GLN A 136 7.12 8.97 -11.41
C GLN A 136 6.74 7.75 -10.57
N SER A 137 5.49 7.71 -10.12
CA SER A 137 4.92 6.57 -9.40
C SER A 137 4.74 5.34 -10.30
N PRO A 138 4.82 4.11 -9.75
CA PRO A 138 4.40 2.92 -10.47
C PRO A 138 2.91 2.98 -10.81
N ARG A 139 2.47 2.14 -11.75
CA ARG A 139 1.05 1.92 -11.99
C ARG A 139 0.49 1.07 -10.86
N TYR A 140 -0.66 1.45 -10.31
CA TYR A 140 -1.29 0.73 -9.21
C TYR A 140 -2.45 -0.14 -9.71
N GLY A 141 -2.60 -1.32 -9.11
CA GLY A 141 -3.78 -2.17 -9.30
C GLY A 141 -4.24 -2.73 -7.96
N HIS A 142 -5.49 -2.46 -7.59
CA HIS A 142 -6.02 -2.84 -6.29
C HIS A 142 -7.03 -4.00 -6.40
N ILE A 143 -6.62 -5.21 -5.96
CA ILE A 143 -7.45 -6.43 -5.99
C ILE A 143 -8.47 -6.47 -4.83
N PRO A 144 -9.62 -7.15 -5.02
CA PRO A 144 -10.59 -7.37 -3.95
C PRO A 144 -10.01 -8.01 -2.69
N ILE A 145 -10.64 -7.71 -1.57
CA ILE A 145 -10.31 -8.29 -0.26
C ILE A 145 -11.30 -9.41 0.07
N LEU A 146 -10.81 -10.46 0.72
CA LEU A 146 -11.66 -11.54 1.20
C LEU A 146 -12.39 -11.13 2.49
N TYR A 147 -13.67 -11.48 2.55
CA TYR A 147 -14.54 -11.31 3.70
C TYR A 147 -15.08 -12.68 4.14
N ASP A 148 -15.37 -12.84 5.42
CA ASP A 148 -16.08 -14.01 5.94
C ASP A 148 -17.58 -13.96 5.59
N GLN A 149 -18.31 -15.01 5.96
CA GLN A 149 -19.76 -15.10 5.73
C GLN A 149 -20.57 -14.08 6.51
N GLN A 150 -19.98 -13.44 7.53
CA GLN A 150 -20.60 -12.38 8.33
C GLN A 150 -20.23 -10.99 7.78
N GLY A 151 -19.48 -10.91 6.68
CA GLY A 151 -19.04 -9.66 6.07
C GLY A 151 -17.86 -9.01 6.78
N ASN A 152 -17.18 -9.70 7.71
CA ASN A 152 -15.96 -9.17 8.30
C ASN A 152 -14.77 -9.43 7.38
N LYS A 153 -13.89 -8.45 7.26
CA LYS A 153 -12.64 -8.62 6.54
C LYS A 153 -11.82 -9.77 7.15
N LEU A 154 -11.41 -10.72 6.31
CA LEU A 154 -10.47 -11.76 6.74
C LEU A 154 -9.14 -11.10 7.07
N SER A 155 -8.72 -11.21 8.33
CA SER A 155 -7.47 -10.65 8.81
C SER A 155 -6.96 -11.46 9.99
N LYS A 156 -5.66 -11.37 10.27
CA LYS A 156 -5.09 -11.96 11.49
C LYS A 156 -5.71 -11.37 12.76
N GLN A 157 -6.17 -10.12 12.71
CA GLN A 157 -6.80 -9.45 13.86
C GLN A 157 -8.20 -10.00 14.15
N THR A 158 -8.92 -10.45 13.12
CA THR A 158 -10.22 -11.10 13.23
C THR A 158 -10.13 -12.60 13.50
N GLY A 159 -8.92 -13.12 13.74
CA GLY A 159 -8.70 -14.54 14.05
C GLY A 159 -8.87 -15.46 12.83
N ALA A 160 -8.77 -14.91 11.60
CA ALA A 160 -8.85 -15.72 10.40
C ALA A 160 -7.78 -16.82 10.40
N ALA A 161 -8.18 -18.03 10.03
CA ALA A 161 -7.28 -19.18 9.98
C ALA A 161 -6.10 -18.89 9.03
N PRO A 162 -4.88 -19.36 9.35
CA PRO A 162 -3.77 -19.32 8.40
C PRO A 162 -4.12 -20.16 7.16
N VAL A 163 -3.46 -19.85 6.04
CA VAL A 163 -3.54 -20.67 4.83
C VAL A 163 -3.08 -22.08 5.16
N ASP A 164 -3.90 -23.09 4.82
CA ASP A 164 -3.54 -24.48 4.99
C ASP A 164 -2.54 -24.90 3.90
N ILE A 165 -1.27 -25.05 4.28
CA ILE A 165 -0.20 -25.42 3.35
C ILE A 165 -0.26 -26.88 2.89
N GLN A 166 -1.14 -27.71 3.47
CA GLN A 166 -1.33 -29.11 3.05
C GLN A 166 -2.26 -29.24 1.84
N THR A 167 -3.02 -28.19 1.50
CA THR A 167 -3.98 -28.18 0.38
C THR A 167 -3.71 -27.04 -0.62
N PRO A 168 -2.48 -26.90 -1.14
CA PRO A 168 -2.08 -25.75 -1.95
C PRO A 168 -2.84 -25.64 -3.28
N ASP A 169 -3.19 -26.76 -3.91
CA ASP A 169 -3.99 -26.80 -5.14
C ASP A 169 -5.39 -26.23 -4.91
N GLN A 170 -6.03 -26.58 -3.79
CA GLN A 170 -7.35 -26.07 -3.43
C GLN A 170 -7.31 -24.57 -3.11
N ASN A 171 -6.27 -24.12 -2.39
CA ASN A 171 -6.06 -22.69 -2.13
C ASN A 171 -5.90 -21.89 -3.43
N LEU A 172 -5.11 -22.38 -4.37
CA LEU A 172 -4.91 -21.73 -5.67
C LEU A 172 -6.19 -21.70 -6.50
N LYS A 173 -6.93 -22.82 -6.58
CA LYS A 173 -8.22 -22.87 -7.28
C LYS A 173 -9.23 -21.91 -6.64
N PHE A 174 -9.28 -21.84 -5.32
CA PHE A 174 -10.13 -20.88 -4.61
C PHE A 174 -9.75 -19.44 -4.96
N ALA A 175 -8.47 -19.08 -4.90
CA ALA A 175 -8.00 -17.74 -5.23
C ALA A 175 -8.28 -17.37 -6.70
N LEU A 176 -8.08 -18.29 -7.65
CA LEU A 176 -8.40 -18.08 -9.06
C LEU A 176 -9.90 -17.85 -9.27
N ARG A 177 -10.77 -18.66 -8.65
CA ARG A 177 -12.23 -18.44 -8.71
C ARG A 177 -12.61 -17.09 -8.11
N PHE A 178 -12.04 -16.73 -6.96
CA PHE A 178 -12.29 -15.45 -6.30
C PHE A 178 -11.91 -14.25 -7.18
N LEU A 179 -10.82 -14.37 -7.94
CA LEU A 179 -10.38 -13.36 -8.90
C LEU A 179 -11.06 -13.49 -10.28
N ASN A 180 -12.10 -14.32 -10.41
CA ASN A 180 -12.82 -14.61 -11.66
C ASN A 180 -11.93 -15.09 -12.81
N GLN A 181 -10.86 -15.83 -12.50
CA GLN A 181 -9.94 -16.37 -13.49
C GLN A 181 -10.39 -17.75 -13.99
N SER A 182 -9.87 -18.15 -15.16
CA SER A 182 -10.16 -19.46 -15.74
C SER A 182 -9.74 -20.58 -14.79
N THR A 183 -10.63 -21.56 -14.59
CA THR A 183 -10.37 -22.77 -13.80
C THR A 183 -10.54 -24.04 -14.62
N ALA A 184 -10.27 -23.98 -15.92
CA ALA A 184 -10.44 -25.11 -16.84
C ALA A 184 -9.67 -26.38 -16.45
N LEU A 185 -8.62 -26.26 -15.63
CA LEU A 185 -7.92 -27.39 -15.00
C LEU A 185 -8.42 -27.68 -13.57
N SER A 186 -9.71 -27.56 -13.28
CA SER A 186 -10.25 -27.74 -11.92
C SER A 186 -9.95 -29.12 -11.32
N ASP A 187 -9.70 -30.11 -12.17
CA ASP A 187 -9.58 -31.52 -11.77
C ASP A 187 -8.13 -31.93 -11.49
N THR A 188 -7.12 -31.13 -11.90
CA THR A 188 -5.71 -31.42 -11.57
C THR A 188 -5.38 -31.00 -10.15
N SER A 189 -4.56 -31.78 -9.43
CA SER A 189 -3.96 -31.38 -8.15
C SER A 189 -2.53 -30.85 -8.28
N SER A 190 -1.98 -30.81 -9.51
CA SER A 190 -0.64 -30.26 -9.76
C SER A 190 -0.65 -28.74 -9.60
N VAL A 191 0.03 -28.25 -8.56
CA VAL A 191 0.24 -26.81 -8.33
C VAL A 191 0.89 -26.15 -9.54
N ARG A 192 1.85 -26.83 -10.17
CA ARG A 192 2.57 -26.32 -11.34
C ARG A 192 1.60 -26.10 -12.51
N ASP A 193 0.80 -27.11 -12.85
CA ASP A 193 -0.11 -27.05 -13.99
C ASP A 193 -1.19 -25.98 -13.78
N ILE A 194 -1.68 -25.83 -12.54
CA ILE A 194 -2.63 -24.77 -12.18
C ILE A 194 -2.02 -23.39 -12.42
N LEU A 195 -0.78 -23.17 -11.99
CA LEU A 195 -0.09 -21.89 -12.15
C LEU A 195 0.27 -21.60 -13.62
N GLU A 196 0.78 -22.60 -14.36
CA GLU A 196 1.09 -22.45 -15.79
C GLU A 196 -0.18 -22.09 -16.59
N HIS A 197 -1.29 -22.80 -16.35
CA HIS A 197 -2.58 -22.46 -16.97
C HIS A 197 -3.06 -21.07 -16.59
N ALA A 198 -2.93 -20.68 -15.31
CA ALA A 198 -3.33 -19.36 -14.85
C ALA A 198 -2.51 -18.24 -15.49
N ILE A 199 -1.21 -18.45 -15.73
CA ILE A 199 -0.34 -17.51 -16.44
C ILE A 199 -0.81 -17.35 -17.89
N ASP A 200 -1.03 -18.46 -18.61
CA ASP A 200 -1.41 -18.45 -20.02
C ASP A 200 -2.79 -17.83 -20.27
N HIS A 201 -3.69 -17.91 -19.28
CA HIS A 201 -5.08 -17.45 -19.39
C HIS A 201 -5.41 -16.28 -18.48
N TRP A 202 -4.40 -15.60 -17.91
CA TRP A 202 -4.62 -14.49 -16.99
C TRP A 202 -5.39 -13.35 -17.66
N ASN A 203 -6.51 -12.96 -17.06
CA ASN A 203 -7.32 -11.85 -17.54
C ASN A 203 -7.56 -10.83 -16.41
N PRO A 204 -6.76 -9.75 -16.34
CA PRO A 204 -6.94 -8.71 -15.33
C PRO A 204 -8.32 -8.07 -15.37
N LYS A 205 -8.95 -7.98 -16.55
CA LYS A 205 -10.29 -7.37 -16.72
C LYS A 205 -11.41 -8.24 -16.15
N ALA A 206 -11.15 -9.52 -15.88
CA ALA A 206 -12.15 -10.40 -15.27
C ALA A 206 -12.27 -10.17 -13.76
N ILE A 207 -11.23 -9.61 -13.13
CA ILE A 207 -11.23 -9.29 -11.70
C ILE A 207 -12.36 -8.30 -11.44
N ALA A 208 -13.37 -8.72 -10.67
CA ALA A 208 -14.46 -7.84 -10.30
C ALA A 208 -13.90 -6.68 -9.47
N PRO A 209 -14.20 -5.41 -9.80
CA PRO A 209 -13.81 -4.31 -8.94
C PRO A 209 -14.50 -4.51 -7.57
N PRO A 210 -13.77 -4.46 -6.45
CA PRO A 210 -14.38 -4.48 -5.13
C PRO A 210 -15.37 -3.31 -4.99
N GLU A 211 -16.40 -3.52 -4.19
CA GLU A 211 -17.22 -2.42 -3.68
C GLU A 211 -16.30 -1.57 -2.78
N VAL A 212 -15.97 -0.35 -3.24
CA VAL A 212 -15.13 0.63 -2.53
C VAL A 212 -16.01 1.79 -2.08
#